data_AF-A0A7W3G1K5-F1
#
_entry.id   AF-A0A7W3G1K5-F1
#
_cell.length_a   1.000
_cell.length_b   1.000
_cell.length_c   1.000
_cell.angle_alpha   90.00
_cell.angle_beta   90.00
_cell.angle_gamma   90.00
#
_symmetry.space_group_name_H-M   'P 1'
#
loop_
_entity.id
_entity.type
_entity.pdbx_description
1 polymer ?
#
loop_
_entity_poly.entity_id
_entity_poly.type
_entity_poly.pdbx_seq_one_letter_code
_entity_poly.pdbx_strand_id
1 'polypeptide(L)' 'MEQKILSAEPRRTFSNEFKLQMVKLASQPGASVARIAREH' A
#
# COMPACT_ATOMS: atom_id res chain seq x y z
N MET A 1 17.97 -11.97 19.01
CA MET A 1 16.63 -12.09 18.39
C MET A 1 16.85 -11.99 16.90
N GLU A 2 16.93 -13.12 16.19
CA GLU A 2 17.23 -13.12 14.76
C GLU A 2 16.01 -12.59 14.00
N GLN A 3 16.20 -11.48 13.29
CA GLN A 3 15.16 -10.89 12.46
C GLN A 3 14.97 -11.80 11.25
N LYS A 4 13.89 -12.60 11.28
CA LYS A 4 13.41 -13.39 10.16
C LYS A 4 13.28 -12.48 8.93
N ILE A 5 14.20 -12.59 7.97
CA ILE A 5 14.16 -11.84 6.71
C ILE A 5 12.98 -12.40 5.90
N LEU A 6 11.84 -11.71 5.96
CA LEU A 6 10.65 -12.01 5.17
C LEU A 6 10.94 -11.63 3.71
N SER A 7 11.06 -12.63 2.84
CA SER A 7 11.15 -12.60 1.36
C SER A 7 12.10 -11.56 0.74
N ALA A 8 13.10 -12.04 0.01
CA ALA A 8 14.05 -11.22 -0.77
C ALA A 8 13.43 -10.61 -2.05
N GLU A 9 12.10 -10.60 -2.19
CA GLU A 9 11.43 -9.92 -3.29
C GLU A 9 11.60 -8.40 -3.14
N PRO A 10 12.05 -7.69 -4.20
CA PRO A 10 12.12 -6.24 -4.18
C PRO A 10 10.76 -5.67 -3.80
N ARG A 11 10.68 -5.07 -2.60
CA ARG A 11 9.46 -4.37 -2.18
C ARG A 11 9.22 -3.25 -3.17
N ARG A 12 8.09 -3.29 -3.87
CA ARG A 12 7.67 -2.18 -4.75
C ARG A 12 7.67 -0.90 -3.94
N THR A 13 8.55 0.03 -4.30
CA THR A 13 8.60 1.36 -3.71
C THR A 13 7.73 2.28 -4.55
N PHE A 14 6.68 2.82 -3.93
CA PHE A 14 5.84 3.83 -4.56
C PHE A 14 6.33 5.23 -4.21
N SER A 15 6.13 6.19 -5.12
CA SER A 15 6.39 7.61 -4.86
C SER A 15 5.51 8.11 -3.70
N ASN A 16 5.94 9.18 -3.04
CA ASN A 16 5.15 9.76 -1.95
C ASN A 16 3.82 10.30 -2.44
N GLU A 17 3.78 10.88 -3.65
CA GLU A 17 2.54 11.36 -4.27
C GLU A 17 1.53 10.22 -4.45
N PHE A 18 1.99 9.08 -4.97
CA PHE A 18 1.12 7.91 -5.11
C PHE A 18 0.60 7.42 -3.76
N LYS A 19 1.46 7.36 -2.74
CA LYS A 19 1.03 6.98 -1.38
C LYS A 19 -0.03 7.94 -0.84
N LEU A 20 0.12 9.25 -1.05
CA LEU A 20 -0.86 10.25 -0.63
C LEU A 20 -2.19 10.09 -1.37
N GLN A 21 -2.17 9.76 -2.66
CA GLN A 21 -3.38 9.45 -3.42
C GLN A 21 -4.10 8.22 -2.87
N MET A 22 -3.36 7.14 -2.56
CA MET A 22 -3.92 5.94 -1.93
C MET A 22 -4.57 6.24 -0.57
N VAL A 23 -3.91 7.04 0.27
CA VAL A 23 -4.46 7.47 1.56
C VAL A 23 -5.73 8.30 1.37
N LYS A 24 -5.74 9.25 0.43
CA LYS A 24 -6.91 10.08 0.14
C LYS A 24 -8.13 9.24 -0.29
N LEU A 25 -7.92 8.20 -1.10
CA LEU A 25 -8.98 7.29 -1.53
C LEU A 25 -9.49 6.43 -0.39
N ALA A 26 -8.58 5.87 0.42
CA ALA A 26 -8.93 5.01 1.55
C ALA A 26 -9.62 5.76 2.70
N SER A 27 -9.38 7.06 2.84
CA SER A 27 -10.02 7.90 3.86
C SER A 27 -11.48 8.24 3.57
N GLN A 28 -12.02 7.91 2.39
CA GLN A 28 -13.42 8.21 2.08
C GLN A 28 -14.37 7.27 2.86
N PRO A 29 -15.47 7.78 3.44
CA PRO A 29 -16.48 6.94 4.08
C PRO A 29 -17.00 5.87 3.10
N GLY A 30 -16.97 4.60 3.53
CA GLY A 30 -17.38 3.47 2.69
C GLY A 30 -16.34 3.01 1.65
N ALA A 31 -15.12 3.55 1.67
CA ALA A 31 -14.04 3.06 0.83
C ALA A 31 -13.65 1.61 1.18
N SER A 32 -13.44 0.80 0.15
CA SER A 32 -12.89 -0.55 0.29
C SER A 32 -11.42 -0.53 -0.10
N VAL A 33 -10.53 -0.64 0.89
CA VAL A 33 -9.07 -0.72 0.68
C VAL A 33 -8.71 -1.85 -0.27
N ALA A 34 -9.37 -3.00 -0.12
CA ALA A 34 -9.16 -4.15 -0.99
C ALA A 34 -9.57 -3.89 -2.44
N ARG A 35 -10.61 -3.09 -2.68
CA ARG A 35 -11.00 -2.68 -4.04
C ARG A 35 -9.99 -1.70 -4.62
N ILE A 36 -9.61 -0.68 -3.86
CA ILE A 36 -8.63 0.34 -4.27
C ILE A 36 -7.30 -0.31 -4.66
N ALA A 37 -6.79 -1.26 -3.85
CA ALA A 37 -5.53 -1.95 -4.14
C ALA A 37 -5.59 -2.93 -5.34
N ARG A 38 -6.78 -3.26 -5.84
CA ARG A 38 -6.93 -4.02 -7.09
C ARG A 38 -6.99 -3.13 -8.32
N GLU A 39 -7.49 -1.91 -8.16
CA GLU A 39 -7.63 -0.92 -9.22
C GLU A 39 -6.33 -0.13 -9.47
N HIS A 40 -5.43 -0.09 -8.49
CA HIS A 40 -4.17 0.65 -8.49
C HIS A 40 -2.97 -0.24 -8.16
#